data_AF-A0A1J5K5B3-F1
#
_entry.id   AF-A0A1J5K5B3-F1
#
_cell.length_a   1.000
_cell.length_b   1.000
_cell.length_c   1.000
_cell.angle_alpha   90.00
_cell.angle_beta   90.00
_cell.angle_gamma   90.00
#
_symmetry.space_group_name_H-M   'P 1'
#
loop_
_entity.id
_entity.type
_entity.pdbx_description
1 polymer ?
#
loop_
_entity_poly.entity_id
_entity_poly.type
_entity_poly.pdbx_seq_one_letter_code
_entity_poly.pdbx_strand_id
1 'polypeptide(L)'
;MVLQTTYNTIGTVGGFAPIILPDGEIILKLNTRGTCFPARADGYSTRSCFFQIRSFNNVDNKVLIDYSDGTGWHEYNLVQNGSRTERIFRVNDSDDPATITPNSADIYVRPNDGNGGEEFGIHFYQDLQDSAKIDTVDHYYEQEREIYIKFETPSKIQAISFQNVVLLGIFPSLARLRNLVILELEFLPNLSAFENEAVNTLLKIVSLSFIGSTATTVPIWIKNSPITYLNLSSYITLSDANHFNTEIIQPFKTTLNILSLNKCNLNYQLPESFGEIVNLNTFSCKSMPASENFKFPTDLSSLTSFKSLNISDSNNFPFSEVKRYIQEVPSTGKYLNIRTFGSTLTAVDLILDTDDLSVTTFDASYGRWNDGIPPSCINQMKVLETLVIYGSYNYSVYSGRFNLISWGDFSDATALREINFRWQQKMDLTWPSWLVNLTSLKTFDCHASFETLQKMNDLVDSIYAFVTANAAITAGNTAFRTMNILTYRSASPANSFRPSGIYQEPTEYIQGSANGTPTTSLEKVWVLTHQYEHIWTLKPEQ
;
A
#
# COMPACT_ATOMS: atom_id res chain seq x y z
N MET A 1 -15.82 42.98 -11.53
CA MET A 1 -16.08 43.80 -10.32
C MET A 1 -15.46 43.05 -9.15
N VAL A 2 -14.45 43.66 -8.53
CA VAL A 2 -13.61 43.09 -7.47
C VAL A 2 -14.48 42.87 -6.23
N LEU A 3 -14.67 41.62 -5.80
CA LEU A 3 -15.27 41.35 -4.49
C LEU A 3 -14.19 41.36 -3.42
N GLN A 4 -14.14 42.53 -2.80
CA GLN A 4 -13.44 42.90 -1.59
C GLN A 4 -14.18 42.32 -0.38
N THR A 5 -13.50 41.64 0.55
CA THR A 5 -13.90 41.62 1.97
C THR A 5 -12.67 41.48 2.89
N THR A 6 -12.42 42.58 3.61
CA THR A 6 -11.82 42.78 4.95
C THR A 6 -10.78 41.79 5.49
N TYR A 7 -9.51 42.24 5.47
CA TYR A 7 -8.42 41.79 6.33
C TYR A 7 -8.72 42.06 7.81
N ASN A 8 -9.35 41.13 8.52
CA ASN A 8 -9.45 41.21 9.98
C ASN A 8 -8.36 40.37 10.65
N THR A 9 -7.31 41.09 11.05
CA THR A 9 -6.30 40.75 12.06
C THR A 9 -5.43 39.50 11.80
N ILE A 10 -4.36 39.72 11.04
CA ILE A 10 -3.14 38.92 11.03
C ILE A 10 -2.42 39.17 12.37
N GLY A 11 -2.52 38.26 13.33
CA GLY A 11 -1.70 38.28 14.53
C GLY A 11 -0.31 37.73 14.25
N THR A 12 0.71 38.57 14.26
CA THR A 12 2.12 38.14 14.30
C THR A 12 2.59 38.09 15.75
N VAL A 13 2.88 36.88 16.25
CA VAL A 13 3.61 36.70 17.52
C VAL A 13 4.93 36.02 17.17
N GLY A 14 6.05 36.73 17.36
CA GLY A 14 7.38 36.12 17.51
C GLY A 14 8.08 35.57 16.26
N GLY A 15 7.91 36.16 15.07
CA GLY A 15 8.61 35.70 13.86
C GLY A 15 8.00 34.46 13.18
N PHE A 16 6.80 34.07 13.60
CA PHE A 16 6.01 33.01 12.99
C PHE A 16 5.06 33.54 11.91
N ALA A 17 4.82 32.74 10.87
CA ALA A 17 3.81 33.00 9.85
C ALA A 17 2.43 33.22 10.50
N PRO A 18 1.60 34.13 9.95
CA PRO A 18 0.41 34.60 10.62
C PRO A 18 -0.68 33.55 10.76
N ILE A 19 -1.42 33.64 11.87
CA ILE A 19 -2.65 32.86 12.10
C ILE A 19 -3.84 33.74 11.68
N ILE A 20 -4.48 33.39 10.56
CA ILE A 20 -5.79 33.94 10.14
C ILE A 20 -6.88 33.58 11.18
N LEU A 21 -7.60 34.58 11.68
CA LEU A 21 -8.73 34.42 12.61
C LEU A 21 -9.96 33.78 11.94
N PRO A 22 -10.86 33.13 12.70
CA PRO A 22 -11.86 32.18 12.17
C PRO A 22 -13.10 32.81 11.53
N ASP A 23 -13.26 34.13 11.63
CA ASP A 23 -14.56 34.76 11.41
C ASP A 23 -14.75 35.16 9.94
N GLY A 24 -14.97 34.16 9.10
CA GLY A 24 -15.35 34.36 7.71
C GLY A 24 -15.79 33.08 7.03
N GLU A 25 -16.75 33.20 6.13
CA GLU A 25 -17.14 32.13 5.20
C GLU A 25 -15.90 31.62 4.44
N ILE A 26 -15.74 30.30 4.37
CA ILE A 26 -14.67 29.64 3.60
C ILE A 26 -15.35 29.01 2.39
N ILE A 27 -15.07 29.59 1.22
CA ILE A 27 -15.52 29.06 -0.06
C ILE A 27 -14.30 28.55 -0.81
N LEU A 28 -14.27 27.25 -1.06
CA LEU A 28 -13.30 26.62 -1.93
C LEU A 28 -13.79 26.76 -3.36
N LYS A 29 -12.97 27.40 -4.21
CA LYS A 29 -13.22 27.47 -5.64
C LYS A 29 -12.37 26.41 -6.34
N LEU A 30 -13.01 25.48 -7.04
CA LEU A 30 -12.34 24.44 -7.82
C LEU A 30 -12.78 24.55 -9.28
N ASN A 31 -11.91 24.14 -10.19
CA ASN A 31 -12.27 24.00 -11.60
C ASN A 31 -12.33 22.52 -11.96
N THR A 32 -13.32 22.14 -12.76
CA THR A 32 -13.54 20.77 -13.25
C THR A 32 -13.98 20.83 -14.72
N ARG A 33 -14.15 19.67 -15.36
CA ARG A 33 -14.89 19.53 -16.62
C ARG A 33 -15.86 18.36 -16.53
N GLY A 34 -16.63 18.14 -17.58
CA GLY A 34 -17.61 17.05 -17.66
C GLY A 34 -19.04 17.57 -17.51
N THR A 35 -20.00 16.65 -17.47
CA THR A 35 -21.39 17.01 -17.17
C THR A 35 -21.75 16.88 -15.70
N CYS A 36 -20.82 16.43 -14.84
CA CYS A 36 -21.09 16.16 -13.42
C CYS A 36 -19.93 16.54 -12.49
N PHE A 37 -20.15 16.50 -11.18
CA PHE A 37 -19.08 16.59 -10.19
C PHE A 37 -19.29 15.61 -8.99
N PRO A 38 -18.28 14.81 -8.62
CA PRO A 38 -16.96 14.71 -9.22
C PRO A 38 -16.99 14.05 -10.60
N ALA A 39 -16.31 14.67 -11.58
CA ALA A 39 -16.08 14.06 -12.89
C ALA A 39 -14.82 13.20 -12.84
N ARG A 40 -14.83 12.09 -13.58
CA ARG A 40 -13.77 11.10 -13.57
C ARG A 40 -12.59 11.50 -14.46
N ALA A 41 -11.37 11.31 -13.96
CA ALA A 41 -10.15 11.72 -14.68
C ALA A 41 -9.67 10.75 -15.78
N ASP A 42 -9.99 9.46 -15.69
CA ASP A 42 -9.46 8.43 -16.59
C ASP A 42 -10.54 7.65 -17.34
N GLY A 43 -10.31 7.43 -18.65
CA GLY A 43 -11.25 6.81 -19.59
C GLY A 43 -11.95 5.51 -19.16
N TYR A 44 -11.22 4.61 -18.49
CA TYR A 44 -11.51 3.16 -18.54
C TYR A 44 -10.94 2.33 -17.37
N SER A 45 -10.70 2.89 -16.19
CA SER A 45 -10.17 2.09 -15.07
C SER A 45 -11.27 1.56 -14.14
N THR A 46 -10.98 0.52 -13.37
CA THR A 46 -11.88 0.07 -12.30
C THR A 46 -11.80 0.93 -11.04
N ARG A 47 -11.08 2.06 -11.08
CA ARG A 47 -10.86 2.90 -9.90
C ARG A 47 -12.08 3.74 -9.61
N SER A 48 -12.48 3.77 -8.34
CA SER A 48 -13.55 4.66 -7.87
C SER A 48 -13.13 6.12 -8.02
N CYS A 49 -14.01 6.93 -8.58
CA CYS A 49 -13.92 8.38 -8.60
C CYS A 49 -14.70 8.93 -7.40
N PHE A 50 -14.07 9.69 -6.51
CA PHE A 50 -14.81 10.30 -5.41
C PHE A 50 -14.22 11.60 -4.86
N PHE A 51 -15.11 12.37 -4.25
CA PHE A 51 -14.82 13.46 -3.34
C PHE A 51 -15.42 13.13 -1.97
N GLN A 52 -14.61 13.16 -0.92
CA GLN A 52 -15.01 12.80 0.44
C GLN A 52 -14.65 13.91 1.43
N ILE A 53 -15.56 14.15 2.36
CA ILE A 53 -15.38 15.08 3.48
C ILE A 53 -15.68 14.34 4.78
N ARG A 54 -14.84 14.55 5.80
CA ARG A 54 -15.10 14.06 7.16
C ARG A 54 -15.07 15.20 8.17
N SER A 55 -15.97 15.15 9.13
CA SER A 55 -16.10 16.06 10.27
C SER A 55 -15.87 15.32 11.58
N PHE A 56 -15.77 16.07 12.69
CA PHE A 56 -15.77 15.48 14.03
C PHE A 56 -16.98 14.56 14.22
N ASN A 57 -16.76 13.44 14.90
CA ASN A 57 -17.78 12.45 15.20
C ASN A 57 -18.94 13.04 16.01
N ASN A 58 -20.16 12.64 15.65
CA ASN A 58 -21.40 13.08 16.31
C ASN A 58 -21.56 14.61 16.33
N VAL A 59 -21.04 15.30 15.32
CA VAL A 59 -21.24 16.74 15.12
C VAL A 59 -21.99 16.95 13.83
N ASP A 60 -23.20 17.48 13.94
CA ASP A 60 -24.00 17.91 12.79
C ASP A 60 -23.22 18.94 12.00
N ASN A 61 -23.13 18.70 10.69
CA ASN A 61 -22.46 19.60 9.76
C ASN A 61 -23.00 19.33 8.36
N LYS A 62 -22.85 20.32 7.48
CA LYS A 62 -23.23 20.22 6.08
C LYS A 62 -22.10 20.67 5.18
N VAL A 63 -22.02 20.06 4.01
CA VAL A 63 -21.32 20.64 2.87
C VAL A 63 -22.35 21.24 1.93
N LEU A 64 -22.05 22.44 1.45
CA LEU A 64 -22.84 23.14 0.45
C LEU A 64 -22.02 23.26 -0.83
N ILE A 65 -22.61 22.91 -1.97
CA ILE A 65 -21.95 22.95 -3.28
C ILE A 65 -22.79 23.79 -4.24
N ASP A 66 -22.16 24.75 -4.90
CA ASP A 66 -22.72 25.47 -6.03
C ASP A 66 -21.96 25.04 -7.29
N TYR A 67 -22.70 24.49 -8.24
CA TYR A 67 -22.18 23.93 -9.50
C TYR A 67 -21.99 25.00 -10.59
N SER A 68 -22.28 26.27 -10.28
CA SER A 68 -22.22 27.42 -11.19
C SER A 68 -23.06 27.28 -12.45
N ASP A 69 -24.17 26.55 -12.39
CA ASP A 69 -25.11 26.35 -13.50
C ASP A 69 -26.45 27.10 -13.31
N GLY A 70 -26.52 27.97 -12.30
CA GLY A 70 -27.70 28.78 -11.98
C GLY A 70 -28.68 28.14 -11.00
N THR A 71 -28.42 26.91 -10.55
CA THR A 71 -29.27 26.22 -9.55
C THR A 71 -29.01 26.66 -8.10
N GLY A 72 -27.89 27.34 -7.86
CA GLY A 72 -27.51 27.86 -6.54
C GLY A 72 -26.86 26.81 -5.64
N TRP A 73 -26.98 27.00 -4.32
CA TRP A 73 -26.33 26.14 -3.32
C TRP A 73 -27.17 24.89 -3.03
N HIS A 74 -26.56 23.72 -3.18
CA HIS A 74 -27.12 22.43 -2.80
C HIS A 74 -26.55 21.99 -1.46
N GLU A 75 -27.41 21.58 -0.52
CA GLU A 75 -27.02 21.19 0.83
C GLU A 75 -26.93 19.67 0.99
N TYR A 76 -25.85 19.22 1.63
CA TYR A 76 -25.61 17.81 1.91
C TYR A 76 -25.21 17.62 3.37
N ASN A 77 -26.08 16.98 4.15
CA ASN A 77 -25.77 16.64 5.55
C ASN A 77 -24.60 15.67 5.61
N LEU A 78 -23.63 15.85 6.51
CA LEU A 78 -22.69 14.78 6.81
C LEU A 78 -23.40 13.76 7.71
N VAL A 79 -23.24 12.48 7.42
CA VAL A 79 -23.97 11.40 8.10
C VAL A 79 -23.03 10.53 8.92
N GLN A 80 -23.56 9.98 10.01
CA GLN A 80 -22.81 9.09 10.90
C GLN A 80 -22.62 7.71 10.26
N ASN A 81 -21.36 7.28 10.13
CA ASN A 81 -20.95 5.98 9.64
C ASN A 81 -19.99 5.33 10.64
N GLY A 82 -20.55 4.52 11.55
CA GLY A 82 -19.78 3.89 12.62
C GLY A 82 -19.12 4.94 13.51
N SER A 83 -17.79 5.05 13.47
CA SER A 83 -17.01 6.02 14.23
C SER A 83 -16.58 7.24 13.39
N ARG A 84 -17.32 7.59 12.34
CA ARG A 84 -17.01 8.70 11.42
C ARG A 84 -18.28 9.50 11.13
N THR A 85 -18.16 10.81 10.98
CA THR A 85 -19.22 11.66 10.42
C THR A 85 -18.73 12.17 9.07
N GLU A 86 -19.36 11.74 7.97
CA GLU A 86 -18.80 11.96 6.62
C GLU A 86 -19.86 12.06 5.52
N ARG A 87 -19.45 12.57 4.36
CA ARG A 87 -20.19 12.46 3.11
C ARG A 87 -19.23 12.14 1.97
N ILE A 88 -19.64 11.25 1.07
CA ILE A 88 -18.85 10.76 -0.05
C ILE A 88 -19.65 10.96 -1.35
N PHE A 89 -19.17 11.80 -2.25
CA PHE A 89 -19.69 11.93 -3.60
C PHE A 89 -18.91 10.95 -4.48
N ARG A 90 -19.57 9.93 -5.04
CA ARG A 90 -18.88 8.84 -5.74
C ARG A 90 -19.51 8.52 -7.08
N VAL A 91 -18.67 8.34 -8.10
CA VAL A 91 -19.05 7.77 -9.39
C VAL A 91 -18.28 6.47 -9.65
N ASN A 92 -18.98 5.41 -10.05
CA ASN A 92 -18.41 4.13 -10.51
C ASN A 92 -18.88 3.83 -11.94
N ASP A 93 -18.05 3.16 -12.75
CA ASP A 93 -18.44 2.70 -14.10
C ASP A 93 -19.49 1.58 -14.11
N SER A 94 -19.63 0.84 -13.03
CA SER A 94 -20.51 -0.34 -12.95
C SER A 94 -21.96 -0.01 -12.60
N ASP A 95 -22.19 1.22 -12.14
CA ASP A 95 -23.49 1.58 -11.61
C ASP A 95 -24.29 2.17 -12.76
N ASP A 96 -25.00 1.31 -13.49
CA ASP A 96 -26.14 1.75 -14.29
C ASP A 96 -27.00 2.64 -13.37
N PRO A 97 -27.18 3.93 -13.67
CA PRO A 97 -27.92 4.86 -12.82
C PRO A 97 -29.30 4.30 -12.42
N ALA A 98 -29.91 3.49 -13.31
CA ALA A 98 -31.21 2.85 -13.08
C ALA A 98 -31.21 1.71 -12.03
N THR A 99 -30.04 1.27 -11.57
CA THR A 99 -29.88 0.15 -10.61
C THR A 99 -29.56 0.60 -9.18
N ILE A 100 -29.43 1.91 -8.96
CA ILE A 100 -29.05 2.50 -7.68
C ILE A 100 -30.30 2.72 -6.83
N THR A 101 -30.49 1.90 -5.79
CA THR A 101 -31.56 2.11 -4.81
C THR A 101 -31.07 2.98 -3.65
N PRO A 102 -31.73 4.12 -3.34
CA PRO A 102 -31.33 4.96 -2.21
C PRO A 102 -31.69 4.29 -0.89
N ASN A 103 -30.70 3.97 -0.05
CA ASN A 103 -30.94 3.67 1.36
C ASN A 103 -30.74 4.95 2.19
N SER A 104 -31.65 5.21 3.14
CA SER A 104 -31.69 6.41 3.98
C SER A 104 -30.56 6.53 5.03
N ALA A 105 -29.58 5.61 4.99
CA ALA A 105 -28.33 5.66 5.76
C ALA A 105 -27.09 5.85 4.87
N ASP A 106 -27.29 6.16 3.58
CA ASP A 106 -26.21 6.17 2.61
C ASP A 106 -25.34 7.42 2.74
N ILE A 107 -24.12 7.20 3.22
CA ILE A 107 -23.02 8.16 3.16
C ILE A 107 -22.65 8.59 1.74
N TYR A 108 -23.19 7.89 0.74
CA TYR A 108 -22.89 8.07 -0.67
C TYR A 108 -23.90 8.98 -1.34
N VAL A 109 -23.42 10.07 -1.92
CA VAL A 109 -24.15 10.81 -2.95
C VAL A 109 -23.78 10.21 -4.30
N ARG A 110 -24.78 9.68 -5.02
CA ARG A 110 -24.66 9.05 -6.34
C ARG A 110 -25.43 9.88 -7.39
N PRO A 111 -25.21 9.72 -8.70
CA PRO A 111 -25.93 10.50 -9.71
C PRO A 111 -27.45 10.30 -9.64
N ASN A 112 -28.21 11.37 -9.85
CA ASN A 112 -29.68 11.34 -9.89
C ASN A 112 -30.14 11.15 -11.35
N ASP A 113 -30.62 9.97 -11.72
CA ASP A 113 -31.10 9.65 -13.08
C ASP A 113 -32.50 10.21 -13.41
N GLY A 114 -33.05 11.09 -12.56
CA GLY A 114 -34.38 11.68 -12.75
C GLY A 114 -35.53 10.81 -12.22
N ASN A 115 -35.27 9.68 -11.55
CA ASN A 115 -36.32 8.76 -11.06
C ASN A 115 -36.61 8.81 -9.55
N GLY A 116 -36.28 9.90 -8.84
CA GLY A 116 -36.93 10.23 -7.56
C GLY A 116 -36.27 9.72 -6.28
N GLY A 117 -34.98 10.03 -6.08
CA GLY A 117 -34.36 10.07 -4.75
C GLY A 117 -34.37 11.50 -4.18
N GLU A 118 -34.78 11.68 -2.93
CA GLU A 118 -34.93 13.00 -2.27
C GLU A 118 -33.59 13.67 -1.85
N GLU A 119 -32.45 12.99 -1.99
CA GLU A 119 -31.12 13.62 -1.84
C GLU A 119 -30.54 13.92 -3.23
N PHE A 120 -30.27 15.20 -3.53
CA PHE A 120 -29.77 15.70 -4.81
C PHE A 120 -28.44 15.06 -5.18
N GLY A 121 -28.49 13.94 -5.91
CA GLY A 121 -27.33 13.27 -6.46
C GLY A 121 -26.38 14.18 -7.25
N ILE A 122 -25.15 13.69 -7.48
CA ILE A 122 -24.13 14.32 -8.35
C ILE A 122 -24.79 15.11 -9.48
N HIS A 123 -24.62 16.45 -9.46
CA HIS A 123 -25.44 17.33 -10.28
C HIS A 123 -25.01 17.31 -11.74
N PHE A 124 -25.99 17.22 -12.64
CA PHE A 124 -25.78 17.42 -14.06
C PHE A 124 -25.94 18.89 -14.40
N TYR A 125 -24.93 19.50 -15.01
CA TYR A 125 -24.98 20.95 -15.24
C TYR A 125 -26.16 21.33 -16.12
N GLN A 126 -27.13 22.07 -15.57
CA GLN A 126 -28.41 22.33 -16.25
C GLN A 126 -28.32 23.36 -17.38
N ASP A 127 -27.20 24.07 -17.45
CA ASP A 127 -26.90 25.12 -18.43
C ASP A 127 -26.08 24.62 -19.63
N LEU A 128 -25.96 23.30 -19.83
CA LEU A 128 -25.22 22.72 -20.97
C LEU A 128 -25.81 23.18 -22.30
N GLN A 129 -24.94 23.58 -23.25
CA GLN A 129 -25.34 23.99 -24.59
C GLN A 129 -25.97 22.84 -25.40
N ASP A 130 -25.43 21.63 -25.21
CA ASP A 130 -25.99 20.41 -25.79
C ASP A 130 -27.11 19.89 -24.88
N SER A 131 -28.36 20.13 -25.28
CA SER A 131 -29.53 19.65 -24.55
C SER A 131 -29.58 18.13 -24.38
N ALA A 132 -28.89 17.36 -25.26
CA ALA A 132 -28.83 15.90 -25.13
C ALA A 132 -27.94 15.44 -23.97
N LYS A 133 -27.19 16.37 -23.34
CA LYS A 133 -26.24 16.09 -22.26
C LYS A 133 -26.71 16.52 -20.87
N ILE A 134 -27.80 17.29 -20.79
CA ILE A 134 -28.34 17.87 -19.54
C ILE A 134 -28.67 16.81 -18.49
N ASP A 135 -29.04 15.59 -18.90
CA ASP A 135 -29.39 14.49 -18.00
C ASP A 135 -28.48 13.26 -18.16
N THR A 136 -27.24 13.45 -18.62
CA THR A 136 -26.32 12.32 -18.86
C THR A 136 -24.99 12.50 -18.13
N VAL A 137 -24.48 11.42 -17.51
CA VAL A 137 -23.11 11.36 -17.02
C VAL A 137 -22.14 11.25 -18.20
N ASP A 138 -21.34 12.29 -18.39
CA ASP A 138 -20.26 12.34 -19.36
C ASP A 138 -19.05 13.00 -18.71
N HIS A 139 -18.13 12.16 -18.24
CA HIS A 139 -16.92 12.57 -17.56
C HIS A 139 -15.93 13.31 -18.47
N TYR A 140 -16.09 13.18 -19.80
CA TYR A 140 -15.15 13.70 -20.78
C TYR A 140 -15.73 14.87 -21.57
N TYR A 141 -16.91 15.35 -21.19
CA TYR A 141 -17.47 16.55 -21.78
C TYR A 141 -16.53 17.74 -21.59
N GLU A 142 -16.19 18.42 -22.68
CA GLU A 142 -15.07 19.35 -22.72
C GLU A 142 -15.32 20.66 -21.93
N GLN A 143 -16.57 20.97 -21.60
CA GLN A 143 -16.91 22.20 -20.91
C GLN A 143 -16.30 22.26 -19.50
N GLU A 144 -15.41 23.22 -19.30
CA GLU A 144 -14.85 23.56 -17.99
C GLU A 144 -15.83 24.38 -17.16
N ARG A 145 -15.79 24.17 -15.85
CA ARG A 145 -16.69 24.80 -14.89
C ARG A 145 -16.01 25.09 -13.58
N GLU A 146 -16.43 26.19 -12.98
CA GLU A 146 -16.09 26.52 -11.60
C GLU A 146 -17.13 25.87 -10.69
N ILE A 147 -16.68 25.28 -9.59
CA ILE A 147 -17.55 24.80 -8.52
C ILE A 147 -17.11 25.49 -7.23
N TYR A 148 -18.10 25.82 -6.42
CA TYR A 148 -17.88 26.47 -5.14
C TYR A 148 -18.34 25.53 -4.03
N ILE A 149 -17.47 25.28 -3.06
CA ILE A 149 -17.75 24.39 -1.93
C ILE A 149 -17.55 25.17 -0.64
N LYS A 150 -18.55 25.14 0.23
CA LYS A 150 -18.42 25.67 1.60
C LYS A 150 -18.98 24.69 2.62
N PHE A 151 -18.68 24.94 3.87
CA PHE A 151 -19.12 24.11 4.99
C PHE A 151 -19.94 24.96 5.95
N GLU A 152 -21.00 24.40 6.50
CA GLU A 152 -21.81 25.07 7.53
C GLU A 152 -20.96 25.36 8.77
N THR A 153 -20.17 24.37 9.20
CA THR A 153 -19.20 24.53 10.28
C THR A 153 -17.79 24.14 9.81
N PRO A 154 -17.05 25.05 9.11
CA PRO A 154 -15.73 24.74 8.56
C PRO A 154 -14.69 24.34 9.61
N SER A 155 -14.84 24.87 10.84
CA SER A 155 -13.99 24.52 11.97
C SER A 155 -14.16 23.09 12.45
N LYS A 156 -15.13 22.32 11.94
CA LYS A 156 -15.33 20.91 12.31
C LYS A 156 -14.82 19.92 11.28
N ILE A 157 -14.39 20.40 10.11
CA ILE A 157 -13.85 19.56 9.04
C ILE A 157 -12.48 19.03 9.43
N GLN A 158 -12.30 17.71 9.33
CA GLN A 158 -11.09 16.99 9.71
C GLN A 158 -10.36 16.34 8.54
N ALA A 159 -11.08 15.95 7.48
CA ALA A 159 -10.50 15.34 6.30
C ALA A 159 -11.17 15.81 5.02
N ILE A 160 -10.37 16.00 3.98
CA ILE A 160 -10.81 16.21 2.60
C ILE A 160 -10.00 15.26 1.72
N SER A 161 -10.71 14.47 0.91
CA SER A 161 -10.11 13.50 0.01
C SER A 161 -10.69 13.61 -1.39
N PHE A 162 -9.84 13.65 -2.41
CA PHE A 162 -10.18 13.54 -3.82
C PHE A 162 -9.41 12.37 -4.42
N GLN A 163 -10.11 11.48 -5.11
CA GLN A 163 -9.50 10.36 -5.80
C GLN A 163 -10.05 10.23 -7.22
N ASN A 164 -9.14 10.22 -8.20
CA ASN A 164 -9.47 10.00 -9.61
C ASN A 164 -10.47 11.03 -10.19
N VAL A 165 -10.41 12.26 -9.70
CA VAL A 165 -11.31 13.37 -10.08
C VAL A 165 -10.61 14.29 -11.08
N VAL A 166 -11.36 14.81 -12.06
CA VAL A 166 -10.87 15.93 -12.88
C VAL A 166 -10.92 17.20 -12.05
N LEU A 167 -9.76 17.61 -11.54
CA LEU A 167 -9.55 18.97 -11.06
C LEU A 167 -8.59 19.68 -12.00
N LEU A 168 -8.94 20.89 -12.39
CA LEU A 168 -8.19 21.72 -13.32
C LEU A 168 -7.56 22.91 -12.59
N GLY A 169 -6.48 23.44 -13.15
CA GLY A 169 -5.88 24.67 -12.68
C GLY A 169 -5.24 24.54 -11.29
N ILE A 170 -5.41 25.59 -10.48
CA ILE A 170 -4.74 25.74 -9.18
C ILE A 170 -5.67 25.23 -8.08
N PHE A 171 -5.19 24.31 -7.26
CA PHE A 171 -5.90 23.86 -6.07
C PHE A 171 -5.80 24.91 -4.96
N PRO A 172 -6.92 25.33 -4.34
CA PRO A 172 -6.90 26.38 -3.33
C PRO A 172 -6.21 25.93 -2.04
N SER A 173 -5.66 26.89 -1.32
CA SER A 173 -5.12 26.66 0.02
C SER A 173 -6.25 26.29 0.98
N LEU A 174 -6.06 25.18 1.71
CA LEU A 174 -7.01 24.74 2.73
C LEU A 174 -6.65 25.23 4.13
N ALA A 175 -5.68 26.13 4.26
CA ALA A 175 -5.15 26.56 5.55
C ALA A 175 -6.18 27.26 6.46
N ARG A 176 -7.27 27.76 5.87
CA ARG A 176 -8.39 28.34 6.62
C ARG A 176 -9.23 27.27 7.34
N LEU A 177 -9.16 26.01 6.94
CA LEU A 177 -9.80 24.88 7.63
C LEU A 177 -8.94 24.42 8.82
N ARG A 178 -9.04 25.14 9.94
CA ARG A 178 -8.14 25.02 11.10
C ARG A 178 -8.01 23.62 11.68
N ASN A 179 -9.05 22.81 11.62
CA ASN A 179 -9.06 21.45 12.16
C ASN A 179 -8.88 20.36 11.09
N LEU A 180 -8.52 20.76 9.86
CA LEU A 180 -8.16 19.81 8.81
C LEU A 180 -6.84 19.14 9.17
N VAL A 181 -6.90 17.83 9.38
CA VAL A 181 -5.76 16.98 9.76
C VAL A 181 -5.32 16.09 8.60
N ILE A 182 -6.25 15.73 7.71
CA ILE A 182 -6.03 14.79 6.61
C ILE A 182 -6.36 15.47 5.28
N LEU A 183 -5.41 15.43 4.35
CA LEU A 183 -5.62 15.82 2.97
C LEU A 183 -5.11 14.72 2.04
N GLU A 184 -5.99 14.18 1.22
CA GLU A 184 -5.66 13.14 0.24
C GLU A 184 -6.08 13.59 -1.15
N LEU A 185 -5.10 13.80 -2.03
CA LEU A 185 -5.28 14.22 -3.41
C LEU A 185 -4.56 13.20 -4.29
N GLU A 186 -5.32 12.27 -4.85
CA GLU A 186 -4.77 11.11 -5.54
C GLU A 186 -5.33 10.95 -6.96
N PHE A 187 -4.44 10.71 -7.92
CA PHE A 187 -4.79 10.52 -9.33
C PHE A 187 -5.57 11.71 -9.90
N LEU A 188 -4.98 12.90 -9.80
CA LEU A 188 -5.53 14.15 -10.32
C LEU A 188 -4.66 14.65 -11.49
N PRO A 189 -4.66 13.96 -12.65
CA PRO A 189 -3.70 14.18 -13.73
C PRO A 189 -3.81 15.56 -14.40
N ASN A 190 -4.91 16.28 -14.20
CA ASN A 190 -5.15 17.60 -14.80
C ASN A 190 -4.92 18.77 -13.84
N LEU A 191 -4.64 18.52 -12.56
CA LEU A 191 -4.41 19.58 -11.59
C LEU A 191 -3.01 20.16 -11.81
N SER A 192 -2.88 21.46 -12.03
CA SER A 192 -1.61 22.04 -12.49
C SER A 192 -0.74 22.60 -11.37
N ALA A 193 -1.32 23.13 -10.30
CA ALA A 193 -0.57 23.74 -9.20
C ALA A 193 -1.40 23.81 -7.91
N PHE A 194 -0.78 24.38 -6.87
CA PHE A 194 -1.41 24.69 -5.59
C PHE A 194 -1.23 26.17 -5.28
N GLU A 195 -2.20 26.78 -4.61
CA GLU A 195 -1.99 28.08 -3.99
C GLU A 195 -0.90 27.98 -2.92
N ASN A 196 -0.06 29.01 -2.86
CA ASN A 196 1.15 29.00 -2.03
C ASN A 196 1.05 30.01 -0.88
N GLU A 197 0.00 29.89 -0.07
CA GLU A 197 -0.24 30.78 1.08
C GLU A 197 0.70 30.46 2.26
N ALA A 198 1.47 31.44 2.72
CA ALA A 198 2.42 31.32 3.83
C ALA A 198 1.73 31.35 5.21
N VAL A 199 1.05 30.25 5.55
CA VAL A 199 0.26 30.11 6.78
C VAL A 199 0.47 28.75 7.44
N ASN A 200 0.33 28.69 8.77
CA ASN A 200 0.42 27.44 9.52
C ASN A 200 -0.91 26.68 9.46
N THR A 201 -0.84 25.36 9.32
CA THR A 201 -2.02 24.47 9.37
C THR A 201 -1.82 23.33 10.37
N LEU A 202 -2.86 22.53 10.61
CA LEU A 202 -2.81 21.37 11.51
C LEU A 202 -2.76 20.03 10.76
N LEU A 203 -2.42 20.04 9.47
CA LEU A 203 -2.28 18.82 8.68
C LEU A 203 -1.23 17.91 9.30
N LYS A 204 -1.58 16.62 9.42
CA LYS A 204 -0.68 15.56 9.87
C LYS A 204 -0.49 14.49 8.80
N ILE A 205 -1.52 14.25 7.99
CA ILE A 205 -1.53 13.24 6.94
C ILE A 205 -1.78 13.96 5.62
N VAL A 206 -0.79 13.95 4.74
CA VAL A 206 -0.88 14.53 3.40
C VAL A 206 -0.47 13.49 2.37
N SER A 207 -1.37 13.22 1.42
CA SER A 207 -1.08 12.42 0.23
C SER A 207 -1.32 13.27 -1.01
N LEU A 208 -0.25 13.61 -1.72
CA LEU A 208 -0.25 14.25 -3.03
C LEU A 208 0.35 13.25 -4.04
N SER A 209 -0.49 12.40 -4.62
CA SER A 209 -0.05 11.22 -5.36
C SER A 209 -0.60 11.21 -6.78
N PHE A 210 0.26 11.03 -7.79
CA PHE A 210 -0.14 11.06 -9.21
C PHE A 210 -0.95 12.31 -9.58
N ILE A 211 -0.43 13.47 -9.20
CA ILE A 211 -1.03 14.76 -9.51
C ILE A 211 -0.31 15.36 -10.72
N GLY A 212 -1.09 15.76 -11.73
CA GLY A 212 -0.68 16.79 -12.68
C GLY A 212 0.64 16.63 -13.41
N SER A 213 1.18 17.79 -13.81
CA SER A 213 2.60 17.96 -14.11
C SER A 213 3.43 17.85 -12.83
N THR A 214 4.63 17.28 -12.92
CA THR A 214 5.53 17.15 -11.77
C THR A 214 5.91 18.51 -11.20
N ALA A 215 5.74 18.69 -9.89
CA ALA A 215 6.12 19.90 -9.17
C ALA A 215 7.58 19.82 -8.70
N THR A 216 8.21 20.97 -8.49
CA THR A 216 9.56 21.05 -7.89
C THR A 216 9.54 21.53 -6.44
N THR A 217 8.36 21.89 -5.91
CA THR A 217 8.20 22.42 -4.55
C THR A 217 6.97 21.82 -3.88
N VAL A 218 7.06 21.64 -2.56
CA VAL A 218 5.93 21.34 -1.70
C VAL A 218 5.22 22.67 -1.38
N PRO A 219 3.87 22.73 -1.46
CA PRO A 219 3.11 23.93 -1.09
C PRO A 219 3.46 24.43 0.31
N ILE A 220 3.66 25.75 0.47
CA ILE A 220 4.21 26.32 1.70
C ILE A 220 3.31 26.11 2.93
N TRP A 221 1.98 26.10 2.78
CA TRP A 221 1.07 25.78 3.87
C TRP A 221 1.20 24.31 4.32
N ILE A 222 1.56 23.40 3.42
CA ILE A 222 1.91 22.01 3.77
C ILE A 222 3.25 21.99 4.51
N LYS A 223 4.27 22.73 4.01
CA LYS A 223 5.58 22.85 4.70
C LYS A 223 5.47 23.41 6.12
N ASN A 224 4.48 24.27 6.36
CA ASN A 224 4.21 24.86 7.67
C ASN A 224 3.28 24.00 8.57
N SER A 225 3.12 22.72 8.25
CA SER A 225 2.23 21.81 8.97
C SER A 225 3.00 20.73 9.74
N PRO A 226 2.48 20.24 10.88
CA PRO A 226 3.11 19.19 11.66
C PRO A 226 2.91 17.80 11.04
N ILE A 227 3.40 17.62 9.81
CA ILE A 227 3.19 16.41 9.00
C ILE A 227 3.88 15.20 9.64
N THR A 228 3.12 14.15 9.90
CA THR A 228 3.61 12.84 10.35
C THR A 228 3.63 11.81 9.22
N TYR A 229 2.73 11.93 8.25
CA TYR A 229 2.67 11.12 7.03
C TYR A 229 2.68 12.02 5.81
N LEU A 230 3.70 11.87 4.97
CA LEU A 230 3.87 12.62 3.73
C LEU A 230 4.04 11.66 2.56
N ASN A 231 3.08 11.66 1.64
CA ASN A 231 3.18 10.94 0.38
C ASN A 231 3.20 11.93 -0.78
N LEU A 232 4.30 11.99 -1.53
CA LEU A 232 4.49 12.85 -2.72
C LEU A 232 4.74 12.00 -3.98
N SER A 233 4.27 10.75 -3.97
CA SER A 233 4.53 9.77 -5.02
C SER A 233 4.11 10.29 -6.40
N SER A 234 5.03 10.24 -7.37
CA SER A 234 4.81 10.71 -8.74
C SER A 234 4.34 12.17 -8.85
N TYR A 235 4.48 12.98 -7.80
CA TYR A 235 4.12 14.39 -7.79
C TYR A 235 5.35 15.29 -7.82
N ILE A 236 6.34 15.03 -6.95
CA ILE A 236 7.50 15.92 -6.80
C ILE A 236 8.76 15.41 -7.54
N THR A 237 9.48 16.34 -8.15
CA THR A 237 10.83 16.17 -8.69
C THR A 237 11.82 16.85 -7.75
N LEU A 238 12.66 16.04 -7.10
CA LEU A 238 13.73 16.51 -6.21
C LEU A 238 15.05 16.31 -6.94
N SER A 239 15.61 17.35 -7.56
CA SER A 239 16.75 17.19 -8.49
C SER A 239 18.07 16.81 -7.85
N ASP A 240 18.25 17.13 -6.56
CA ASP A 240 19.51 16.95 -5.84
C ASP A 240 19.30 16.96 -4.31
N ALA A 241 20.39 16.75 -3.57
CA ALA A 241 20.41 16.70 -2.12
C ALA A 241 19.95 18.01 -1.45
N ASN A 242 20.25 19.17 -2.03
CA ASN A 242 19.86 20.47 -1.47
C ASN A 242 18.37 20.72 -1.64
N HIS A 243 17.81 20.34 -2.80
CA HIS A 243 16.36 20.36 -3.02
C HIS A 243 15.64 19.40 -2.08
N PHE A 244 16.14 18.16 -1.90
CA PHE A 244 15.58 17.23 -0.90
C PHE A 244 15.61 17.84 0.51
N ASN A 245 16.74 18.44 0.91
CA ASN A 245 16.86 19.08 2.22
C ASN A 245 15.86 20.21 2.42
N THR A 246 15.70 21.07 1.42
CA THR A 246 14.84 22.26 1.50
C THR A 246 13.35 21.91 1.49
N GLU A 247 12.95 20.95 0.65
CA GLU A 247 11.53 20.64 0.45
C GLU A 247 11.00 19.56 1.41
N ILE A 248 11.87 18.70 1.96
CA ILE A 248 11.45 17.58 2.81
C ILE A 248 12.03 17.67 4.21
N ILE A 249 13.35 17.80 4.35
CA ILE A 249 13.99 17.66 5.67
C ILE A 249 13.71 18.87 6.56
N GLN A 250 14.08 20.08 6.11
CA GLN A 250 13.94 21.27 6.96
C GLN A 250 12.50 21.53 7.42
N PRO A 251 11.47 21.33 6.58
CA PRO A 251 10.09 21.52 7.01
C PRO A 251 9.59 20.45 7.99
N PHE A 252 10.05 19.19 7.87
CA PHE A 252 9.38 18.07 8.52
C PHE A 252 10.24 17.24 9.48
N LYS A 253 11.53 17.55 9.66
CA LYS A 253 12.47 16.75 10.46
C LYS A 253 12.02 16.45 11.89
N THR A 254 11.24 17.33 12.52
CA THR A 254 10.75 17.13 13.90
C THR A 254 9.47 16.30 14.00
N THR A 255 8.70 16.15 12.91
CA THR A 255 7.37 15.53 12.94
C THR A 255 7.22 14.30 12.07
N LEU A 256 8.01 14.19 10.99
CA LEU A 256 7.80 13.17 9.96
C LEU A 256 8.10 11.77 10.47
N ASN A 257 7.15 10.86 10.26
CA ASN A 257 7.24 9.45 10.62
C ASN A 257 7.21 8.55 9.38
N ILE A 258 6.41 8.90 8.37
CA ILE A 258 6.28 8.15 7.14
C ILE A 258 6.51 9.07 5.95
N LEU A 259 7.48 8.72 5.11
CA LEU A 259 7.79 9.42 3.86
C LEU A 259 7.64 8.46 2.68
N SER A 260 6.83 8.85 1.71
CA SER A 260 6.61 8.09 0.47
C SER A 260 6.91 8.94 -0.76
N LEU A 261 7.97 8.57 -1.47
CA LEU A 261 8.49 9.20 -2.69
C LEU A 261 8.52 8.18 -3.84
N ASN A 262 7.45 7.40 -3.96
CA ASN A 262 7.36 6.38 -5.00
C ASN A 262 7.33 7.01 -6.38
N LYS A 263 8.03 6.39 -7.35
CA LYS A 263 8.17 6.92 -8.72
C LYS A 263 8.76 8.34 -8.78
N CYS A 264 9.37 8.83 -7.71
CA CYS A 264 10.19 10.05 -7.74
C CYS A 264 11.61 9.69 -8.19
N ASN A 265 12.29 10.61 -8.87
CA ASN A 265 13.64 10.41 -9.36
C ASN A 265 14.68 10.74 -8.28
N LEU A 266 15.01 9.78 -7.41
CA LEU A 266 16.09 9.92 -6.42
C LEU A 266 17.36 9.21 -6.92
N ASN A 267 18.14 9.91 -7.75
CA ASN A 267 19.37 9.39 -8.35
C ASN A 267 20.63 10.11 -7.87
N TYR A 268 20.76 10.31 -6.56
CA TYR A 268 21.86 11.02 -5.92
C TYR A 268 22.02 10.57 -4.45
N GLN A 269 23.09 11.04 -3.80
CA GLN A 269 23.28 10.86 -2.37
C GLN A 269 22.35 11.79 -1.59
N LEU A 270 21.53 11.22 -0.69
CA LEU A 270 20.73 11.98 0.26
C LEU A 270 21.64 12.82 1.17
N PRO A 271 21.20 14.04 1.55
CA PRO A 271 22.00 14.93 2.41
C PRO A 271 22.15 14.36 3.83
N GLU A 272 23.25 14.69 4.52
CA GLU A 272 23.51 14.28 5.92
C GLU A 272 22.40 14.67 6.89
N SER A 273 21.70 15.77 6.59
CA SER A 273 20.53 16.20 7.36
C SER A 273 19.36 15.21 7.32
N PHE A 274 19.37 14.19 6.46
CA PHE A 274 18.35 13.13 6.47
C PHE A 274 18.33 12.39 7.82
N GLY A 275 19.49 12.27 8.48
CA GLY A 275 19.59 11.76 9.84
C GLY A 275 18.89 12.63 10.91
N GLU A 276 18.52 13.88 10.59
CA GLU A 276 17.77 14.75 11.51
C GLU A 276 16.30 14.34 11.64
N ILE A 277 15.77 13.50 10.73
CA ILE A 277 14.40 12.98 10.80
C ILE A 277 14.33 11.80 11.79
N VAL A 278 14.61 12.06 13.06
CA VAL A 278 14.77 11.02 14.11
C VAL A 278 13.52 10.16 14.35
N ASN A 279 12.35 10.69 13.99
CA ASN A 279 11.06 10.00 14.09
C ASN A 279 10.70 9.17 12.85
N LEU A 280 11.52 9.21 11.79
CA LEU A 280 11.27 8.47 10.55
C LEU A 280 11.20 6.98 10.86
N ASN A 281 10.04 6.40 10.64
CA ASN A 281 9.77 4.99 10.82
C ASN A 281 9.72 4.23 9.48
N THR A 282 9.10 4.85 8.48
CA THR A 282 8.92 4.24 7.16
C THR A 282 9.41 5.17 6.07
N PHE A 283 10.26 4.64 5.18
CA PHE A 283 10.65 5.29 3.94
C PHE A 283 10.30 4.39 2.76
N SER A 284 9.47 4.90 1.85
CA SER A 284 9.04 4.21 0.65
C SER A 284 9.52 4.97 -0.58
N CYS A 285 10.31 4.32 -1.42
CA CYS A 285 10.78 4.82 -2.70
C CYS A 285 10.71 3.68 -3.74
N LYS A 286 9.49 3.18 -3.93
CA LYS A 286 9.17 2.10 -4.86
C LYS A 286 9.13 2.60 -6.31
N SER A 287 9.38 1.72 -7.27
CA SER A 287 9.31 1.99 -8.71
C SER A 287 10.13 3.21 -9.14
N MET A 288 11.32 3.42 -8.57
CA MET A 288 12.15 4.58 -8.93
C MET A 288 12.77 4.41 -10.33
N PRO A 289 12.60 5.39 -11.24
CA PRO A 289 13.02 5.27 -12.64
C PRO A 289 14.54 5.30 -12.83
N ALA A 290 15.28 6.05 -12.00
CA ALA A 290 16.73 6.07 -11.99
C ALA A 290 17.21 6.08 -10.53
N SER A 291 17.74 4.94 -10.08
CA SER A 291 18.18 4.75 -8.69
C SER A 291 19.60 4.20 -8.56
N GLU A 292 20.31 4.02 -9.66
CA GLU A 292 21.66 3.45 -9.69
C GLU A 292 22.70 4.31 -8.94
N ASN A 293 22.48 5.62 -8.84
CA ASN A 293 23.34 6.56 -8.10
C ASN A 293 22.77 6.94 -6.73
N PHE A 294 21.66 6.32 -6.30
CA PHE A 294 21.10 6.56 -4.97
C PHE A 294 22.13 6.20 -3.89
N LYS A 295 22.31 7.07 -2.90
CA LYS A 295 23.07 6.74 -1.69
C LYS A 295 22.35 7.29 -0.47
N PHE A 296 22.32 6.52 0.60
CA PHE A 296 22.03 7.08 1.91
C PHE A 296 23.16 8.03 2.35
N PRO A 297 22.91 8.93 3.32
CA PRO A 297 23.97 9.74 3.91
C PRO A 297 25.06 8.86 4.53
N THR A 298 26.22 9.45 4.84
CA THR A 298 27.36 8.69 5.36
C THR A 298 27.10 8.14 6.76
N ASP A 299 26.32 8.84 7.59
CA ASP A 299 25.93 8.39 8.93
C ASP A 299 24.43 8.07 9.00
N LEU A 300 24.10 6.85 9.46
CA LEU A 300 22.71 6.38 9.68
C LEU A 300 22.40 6.12 11.15
N SER A 301 23.34 6.39 12.06
CA SER A 301 23.24 6.07 13.48
C SER A 301 22.15 6.83 14.23
N SER A 302 21.68 7.96 13.70
CA SER A 302 20.60 8.75 14.28
C SER A 302 19.20 8.20 13.97
N LEU A 303 19.05 7.34 12.95
CA LEU A 303 17.78 6.82 12.45
C LEU A 303 17.24 5.65 13.31
N THR A 304 17.18 5.85 14.62
CA THR A 304 16.78 4.84 15.62
C THR A 304 15.34 4.34 15.48
N SER A 305 14.46 5.12 14.87
CA SER A 305 13.06 4.76 14.63
C SER A 305 12.81 4.06 13.29
N PHE A 306 13.79 4.04 12.38
CA PHE A 306 13.60 3.67 10.97
C PHE A 306 13.52 2.17 10.76
N LYS A 307 12.30 1.63 10.71
CA LYS A 307 12.02 0.18 10.70
C LYS A 307 11.59 -0.36 9.34
N SER A 308 11.05 0.47 8.44
CA SER A 308 10.44 -0.02 7.21
C SER A 308 11.03 0.66 5.99
N LEU A 309 11.80 -0.09 5.20
CA LEU A 309 12.27 0.34 3.88
C LEU A 309 11.49 -0.40 2.80
N ASN A 310 10.82 0.36 1.93
CA ASN A 310 10.14 -0.19 0.76
C ASN A 310 10.73 0.36 -0.53
N ILE A 311 11.40 -0.52 -1.26
CA ILE A 311 12.04 -0.26 -2.55
C ILE A 311 11.52 -1.21 -3.63
N SER A 312 10.27 -1.69 -3.49
CA SER A 312 9.68 -2.60 -4.46
C SER A 312 9.69 -2.01 -5.87
N ASP A 313 9.86 -2.82 -6.90
CA ASP A 313 9.89 -2.41 -8.31
C ASP A 313 11.01 -1.42 -8.67
N SER A 314 12.01 -1.23 -7.80
CA SER A 314 13.20 -0.40 -8.07
C SER A 314 14.38 -1.30 -8.48
N ASN A 315 14.31 -1.88 -9.69
CA ASN A 315 15.26 -2.92 -10.15
C ASN A 315 16.75 -2.50 -10.17
N ASN A 316 17.03 -1.20 -10.24
CA ASN A 316 18.39 -0.64 -10.33
C ASN A 316 18.86 -0.02 -9.00
N PHE A 317 18.11 -0.22 -7.91
CA PHE A 317 18.50 0.36 -6.62
C PHE A 317 19.75 -0.34 -6.06
N PRO A 318 20.71 0.37 -5.47
CA PRO A 318 22.05 -0.20 -5.27
C PRO A 318 22.04 -1.17 -4.09
N PHE A 319 22.57 -2.38 -4.33
CA PHE A 319 22.69 -3.42 -3.30
C PHE A 319 23.51 -2.94 -2.08
N SER A 320 24.51 -2.07 -2.30
CA SER A 320 25.27 -1.46 -1.21
C SER A 320 24.37 -0.71 -0.24
N GLU A 321 23.39 0.04 -0.72
CA GLU A 321 22.51 0.83 0.14
C GLU A 321 21.48 -0.04 0.86
N VAL A 322 21.04 -1.15 0.27
CA VAL A 322 20.22 -2.16 0.96
C VAL A 322 21.01 -2.75 2.13
N LYS A 323 22.27 -3.13 1.89
CA LYS A 323 23.18 -3.64 2.91
C LYS A 323 23.42 -2.63 4.03
N ARG A 324 23.68 -1.36 3.70
CA ARG A 324 23.84 -0.27 4.68
C ARG A 324 22.58 -0.07 5.52
N TYR A 325 21.38 -0.11 4.93
CA TYR A 325 20.14 -0.07 5.71
C TYR A 325 20.04 -1.23 6.73
N ILE A 326 20.40 -2.44 6.31
CA ILE A 326 20.38 -3.61 7.19
C ILE A 326 21.40 -3.46 8.33
N GLN A 327 22.64 -3.04 8.03
CA GLN A 327 23.74 -3.12 8.99
C GLN A 327 24.03 -1.85 9.79
N GLU A 328 23.74 -0.66 9.24
CA GLU A 328 24.11 0.63 9.85
C GLU A 328 22.93 1.33 10.55
N VAL A 329 21.69 1.06 10.13
CA VAL A 329 20.51 1.62 10.82
C VAL A 329 20.31 0.88 12.14
N PRO A 330 20.27 1.56 13.29
CA PRO A 330 20.32 0.90 14.60
C PRO A 330 18.97 0.34 15.09
N SER A 331 17.89 0.55 14.34
CA SER A 331 16.58 0.02 14.70
C SER A 331 16.55 -1.52 14.67
N THR A 332 15.61 -2.11 15.41
CA THR A 332 15.31 -3.56 15.35
C THR A 332 13.85 -3.78 14.97
N GLY A 333 13.52 -5.01 14.55
CA GLY A 333 12.20 -5.33 14.03
C GLY A 333 11.97 -4.71 12.66
N LYS A 334 13.01 -4.75 11.81
CA LYS A 334 12.96 -4.14 10.48
C LYS A 334 12.10 -4.97 9.53
N TYR A 335 11.30 -4.26 8.75
CA TYR A 335 10.61 -4.73 7.56
C TYR A 335 11.38 -4.22 6.33
N LEU A 336 11.81 -5.15 5.47
CA LEU A 336 12.47 -4.83 4.21
C LEU A 336 11.66 -5.39 3.05
N ASN A 337 11.16 -4.50 2.21
CA ASN A 337 10.48 -4.86 0.98
C ASN A 337 11.32 -4.52 -0.24
N ILE A 338 11.87 -5.57 -0.85
CA ILE A 338 12.64 -5.56 -2.08
C ILE A 338 11.95 -6.42 -3.15
N ARG A 339 10.61 -6.40 -3.16
CA ARG A 339 9.84 -7.06 -4.22
C ARG A 339 10.31 -6.57 -5.59
N THR A 340 10.34 -7.49 -6.57
CA THR A 340 10.77 -7.29 -7.96
C THR A 340 12.22 -6.81 -8.15
N PHE A 341 13.00 -6.78 -7.09
CA PHE A 341 14.40 -6.35 -7.11
C PHE A 341 15.32 -7.31 -7.89
N GLY A 342 16.44 -6.78 -8.38
CA GLY A 342 17.44 -7.52 -9.15
C GLY A 342 17.29 -7.42 -10.66
N SER A 343 18.20 -8.09 -11.37
CA SER A 343 18.29 -8.08 -12.84
C SER A 343 18.37 -9.51 -13.36
N THR A 344 17.96 -9.71 -14.63
CA THR A 344 18.07 -11.00 -15.31
C THR A 344 19.23 -11.06 -16.29
N LEU A 345 20.05 -10.00 -16.30
CA LEU A 345 21.23 -9.88 -17.16
C LEU A 345 22.50 -10.22 -16.41
N THR A 346 22.49 -10.12 -15.08
CA THR A 346 23.65 -10.38 -14.23
C THR A 346 23.16 -11.02 -12.96
N ALA A 347 23.67 -12.22 -12.68
CA ALA A 347 23.54 -12.86 -11.39
C ALA A 347 24.17 -11.94 -10.32
N VAL A 348 23.36 -11.48 -9.37
CA VAL A 348 23.82 -10.68 -8.23
C VAL A 348 23.28 -11.33 -6.97
N ASP A 349 24.17 -11.50 -6.00
CA ASP A 349 23.84 -11.98 -4.67
C ASP A 349 24.00 -10.84 -3.66
N LEU A 350 23.13 -10.80 -2.65
CA LEU A 350 23.20 -9.84 -1.55
C LEU A 350 23.86 -10.55 -0.38
N ILE A 351 25.08 -10.13 -0.03
CA ILE A 351 25.86 -10.66 1.09
C ILE A 351 26.10 -9.54 2.10
N LEU A 352 25.83 -9.81 3.38
CA LEU A 352 26.10 -8.91 4.50
C LEU A 352 27.54 -9.09 4.99
N ASP A 353 28.15 -8.03 5.54
CA ASP A 353 29.50 -8.15 6.13
C ASP A 353 29.52 -8.97 7.43
N THR A 354 28.38 -9.00 8.12
CA THR A 354 28.18 -9.66 9.41
C THR A 354 26.77 -10.22 9.48
N ASP A 355 26.54 -11.12 10.43
CA ASP A 355 25.19 -11.51 10.80
C ASP A 355 24.33 -10.29 11.17
N ASP A 356 23.07 -10.31 10.77
CA ASP A 356 22.05 -9.33 11.07
C ASP A 356 21.15 -9.80 12.21
N LEU A 357 20.92 -8.90 13.16
CA LEU A 357 20.06 -9.11 14.33
C LEU A 357 18.88 -8.12 14.32
N SER A 358 18.56 -7.52 13.18
CA SER A 358 17.60 -6.42 13.09
C SER A 358 16.38 -6.70 12.20
N VAL A 359 16.53 -7.44 11.10
CA VAL A 359 15.44 -7.71 10.13
C VAL A 359 14.59 -8.88 10.58
N THR A 360 13.31 -8.62 10.85
CA THR A 360 12.32 -9.64 11.24
C THR A 360 11.41 -10.05 10.08
N THR A 361 11.30 -9.22 9.04
CA THR A 361 10.50 -9.53 7.86
C THR A 361 11.21 -9.11 6.59
N PHE A 362 11.36 -10.06 5.66
CA PHE A 362 12.03 -9.88 4.39
C PHE A 362 11.12 -10.30 3.24
N ASP A 363 10.68 -9.31 2.45
CA ASP A 363 9.88 -9.52 1.25
C ASP A 363 10.74 -9.33 0.00
N ALA A 364 11.08 -10.45 -0.62
CA ALA A 364 11.87 -10.59 -1.84
C ALA A 364 11.04 -11.18 -2.99
N SER A 365 9.71 -11.01 -2.93
CA SER A 365 8.77 -11.53 -3.91
C SER A 365 9.07 -11.06 -5.33
N TYR A 366 8.90 -11.94 -6.32
CA TYR A 366 9.15 -11.64 -7.73
C TYR A 366 10.54 -11.08 -8.01
N GLY A 367 11.49 -11.25 -7.08
CA GLY A 367 12.86 -10.83 -7.32
C GLY A 367 13.52 -11.70 -8.37
N ARG A 368 14.51 -11.13 -9.02
CA ARG A 368 15.33 -11.77 -10.05
C ARG A 368 16.64 -12.17 -9.41
N TRP A 369 16.58 -13.22 -8.59
CA TRP A 369 17.69 -13.62 -7.72
C TRP A 369 18.58 -14.62 -8.42
N ASN A 370 19.85 -14.28 -8.64
CA ASN A 370 20.95 -15.20 -8.97
C ASN A 370 20.54 -16.45 -9.79
N ASP A 371 19.92 -16.24 -10.95
CA ASP A 371 19.40 -17.30 -11.84
C ASP A 371 18.49 -18.35 -11.18
N GLY A 372 17.68 -17.92 -10.21
CA GLY A 372 16.74 -18.71 -9.42
C GLY A 372 17.31 -19.19 -8.07
N ILE A 373 18.47 -18.70 -7.63
CA ILE A 373 18.99 -18.94 -6.27
C ILE A 373 18.61 -17.75 -5.39
N PRO A 374 17.95 -17.95 -4.23
CA PRO A 374 17.58 -16.87 -3.33
C PRO A 374 18.81 -16.16 -2.70
N PRO A 375 18.66 -14.92 -2.21
CA PRO A 375 19.77 -14.17 -1.61
C PRO A 375 20.42 -14.89 -0.42
N SER A 376 21.75 -14.94 -0.40
CA SER A 376 22.48 -15.60 0.69
C SER A 376 22.41 -14.84 2.03
N CYS A 377 22.14 -13.53 2.00
CA CYS A 377 21.93 -12.73 3.21
C CYS A 377 20.81 -13.27 4.11
N ILE A 378 19.86 -14.05 3.58
CA ILE A 378 18.80 -14.66 4.38
C ILE A 378 19.40 -15.53 5.50
N ASN A 379 20.48 -16.27 5.22
CA ASN A 379 21.18 -17.07 6.24
C ASN A 379 21.86 -16.20 7.31
N GLN A 380 22.17 -14.95 6.99
CA GLN A 380 22.81 -14.01 7.91
C GLN A 380 21.80 -13.31 8.83
N MET A 381 20.48 -13.35 8.55
CA MET A 381 19.44 -12.69 9.35
C MET A 381 18.94 -13.59 10.49
N LYS A 382 19.55 -13.51 11.67
CA LYS A 382 19.28 -14.47 12.78
C LYS A 382 17.96 -14.25 13.49
N VAL A 383 17.35 -13.07 13.35
CA VAL A 383 16.05 -12.74 13.93
C VAL A 383 14.93 -12.70 12.89
N LEU A 384 15.18 -13.20 11.68
CA LEU A 384 14.18 -13.24 10.61
C LEU A 384 13.03 -14.17 11.00
N GLU A 385 11.82 -13.63 11.14
CA GLU A 385 10.62 -14.40 11.50
C GLU A 385 9.77 -14.74 10.27
N THR A 386 9.74 -13.86 9.27
CA THR A 386 8.91 -14.00 8.08
C THR A 386 9.72 -13.79 6.80
N LEU A 387 9.78 -14.83 5.97
CA LEU A 387 10.38 -14.81 4.65
C LEU A 387 9.31 -14.92 3.56
N VAL A 388 9.30 -13.96 2.63
CA VAL A 388 8.36 -13.94 1.51
C VAL A 388 9.13 -13.92 0.20
N ILE A 389 9.00 -14.99 -0.61
CA ILE A 389 9.59 -15.07 -1.95
C ILE A 389 8.58 -15.72 -2.90
N TYR A 390 7.76 -14.89 -3.55
CA TYR A 390 6.83 -15.36 -4.58
C TYR A 390 7.49 -15.52 -5.94
N GLY A 391 7.09 -16.54 -6.67
CA GLY A 391 7.39 -16.66 -8.09
C GLY A 391 6.31 -16.00 -8.96
N SER A 392 6.31 -16.31 -10.25
CA SER A 392 5.35 -15.79 -11.23
C SER A 392 4.35 -16.86 -11.68
N TYR A 393 3.07 -16.52 -11.68
CA TYR A 393 1.96 -17.37 -12.13
C TYR A 393 1.71 -17.24 -13.65
N ASN A 394 1.52 -18.37 -14.34
CA ASN A 394 1.03 -18.57 -15.73
C ASN A 394 1.95 -18.37 -16.95
N TYR A 395 2.18 -19.50 -17.65
CA TYR A 395 2.17 -19.77 -19.11
C TYR A 395 2.49 -18.64 -20.09
N SER A 396 3.78 -18.35 -20.26
CA SER A 396 4.46 -18.40 -21.56
C SER A 396 5.95 -18.20 -21.30
N VAL A 397 6.76 -18.78 -22.16
CA VAL A 397 8.19 -19.04 -22.00
C VAL A 397 9.05 -17.76 -21.97
N TYR A 398 8.45 -16.58 -21.84
CA TYR A 398 9.18 -15.32 -21.67
C TYR A 398 9.59 -14.98 -20.25
N SER A 399 9.49 -15.97 -19.33
CA SER A 399 10.65 -16.60 -18.69
C SER A 399 10.40 -16.87 -17.21
N GLY A 400 10.72 -18.07 -16.71
CA GLY A 400 10.72 -18.35 -15.27
C GLY A 400 11.82 -17.60 -14.48
N ARG A 401 12.11 -16.34 -14.86
CA ARG A 401 13.08 -15.42 -14.27
C ARG A 401 12.79 -15.05 -12.82
N PHE A 402 11.58 -15.32 -12.35
CA PHE A 402 11.14 -15.05 -10.98
C PHE A 402 10.98 -16.32 -10.14
N ASN A 403 11.09 -17.49 -10.78
CA ASN A 403 10.99 -18.74 -10.05
C ASN A 403 12.36 -19.08 -9.47
N LEU A 404 12.36 -19.58 -8.24
CA LEU A 404 13.51 -20.24 -7.68
C LEU A 404 13.75 -21.58 -8.40
N ILE A 405 15.00 -21.98 -8.49
CA ILE A 405 15.44 -23.31 -8.95
C ILE A 405 16.07 -24.12 -7.81
N SER A 406 16.35 -23.46 -6.68
CA SER A 406 16.96 -24.05 -5.49
C SER A 406 16.42 -23.37 -4.24
N TRP A 407 16.45 -24.10 -3.12
CA TRP A 407 16.15 -23.58 -1.81
C TRP A 407 17.18 -22.57 -1.30
N GLY A 408 18.41 -22.62 -1.82
CA GLY A 408 19.55 -22.02 -1.12
C GLY A 408 19.81 -22.73 0.22
N ASP A 409 20.39 -22.00 1.16
CA ASP A 409 20.63 -22.43 2.54
C ASP A 409 20.27 -21.28 3.48
N PHE A 410 19.32 -21.49 4.38
CA PHE A 410 18.89 -20.53 5.41
C PHE A 410 18.97 -21.14 6.81
N SER A 411 19.82 -22.15 6.98
CA SER A 411 19.88 -22.98 8.18
C SER A 411 20.21 -22.21 9.46
N ASP A 412 20.84 -21.05 9.36
CA ASP A 412 21.13 -20.18 10.50
C ASP A 412 20.03 -19.15 10.80
N ALA A 413 19.01 -19.01 9.95
CA ALA A 413 17.84 -18.16 10.18
C ALA A 413 16.84 -18.82 11.15
N THR A 414 17.33 -19.26 12.31
CA THR A 414 16.63 -20.14 13.27
C THR A 414 15.35 -19.53 13.88
N ALA A 415 15.18 -18.22 13.80
CA ALA A 415 13.97 -17.51 14.21
C ALA A 415 12.80 -17.62 13.21
N LEU A 416 13.02 -18.18 12.01
CA LEU A 416 12.01 -18.27 10.96
C LEU A 416 10.76 -19.03 11.46
N ARG A 417 9.62 -18.35 11.38
CA ARG A 417 8.29 -18.86 11.73
C ARG A 417 7.42 -19.07 10.51
N GLU A 418 7.61 -18.26 9.47
CA GLU A 418 6.84 -18.31 8.23
C GLU A 418 7.75 -18.23 7.00
N ILE A 419 7.54 -19.18 6.09
CA ILE A 419 8.12 -19.16 4.74
C ILE A 419 6.97 -19.17 3.74
N ASN A 420 6.94 -18.16 2.87
CA ASN A 420 5.93 -18.07 1.81
C ASN A 420 6.57 -18.08 0.41
N PHE A 421 6.51 -19.26 -0.22
CA PHE A 421 7.04 -19.63 -1.53
C PHE A 421 5.91 -19.98 -2.53
N ARG A 422 4.82 -19.20 -2.52
CA ARG A 422 3.76 -19.37 -3.52
C ARG A 422 4.26 -19.06 -4.95
N TRP A 423 3.63 -19.71 -5.94
CA TRP A 423 3.93 -19.55 -7.37
C TRP A 423 5.37 -19.92 -7.80
N GLN A 424 6.01 -20.86 -7.10
CA GLN A 424 7.36 -21.37 -7.38
C GLN A 424 7.33 -22.65 -8.23
N GLN A 425 6.79 -22.55 -9.44
CA GLN A 425 6.54 -23.68 -10.36
C GLN A 425 7.80 -24.45 -10.78
N LYS A 426 8.94 -23.76 -10.87
CA LYS A 426 10.22 -24.38 -11.29
C LYS A 426 11.07 -24.92 -10.15
N MET A 427 10.72 -24.59 -8.92
CA MET A 427 11.47 -25.00 -7.76
C MET A 427 11.19 -26.48 -7.46
N ASP A 428 12.23 -27.25 -7.18
CA ASP A 428 12.05 -28.53 -6.49
C ASP A 428 11.72 -28.22 -5.02
N LEU A 429 10.48 -28.53 -4.63
CA LEU A 429 9.98 -28.24 -3.29
C LEU A 429 10.26 -29.36 -2.29
N THR A 430 11.10 -30.34 -2.63
CA THR A 430 11.64 -31.31 -1.67
C THR A 430 12.31 -30.56 -0.52
N TRP A 431 11.84 -30.78 0.71
CA TRP A 431 12.35 -30.12 1.91
C TRP A 431 13.82 -30.47 2.15
N PRO A 432 14.74 -29.49 2.14
CA PRO A 432 16.15 -29.75 2.35
C PRO A 432 16.44 -30.15 3.79
N SER A 433 17.50 -30.94 4.00
CA SER A 433 17.89 -31.46 5.31
C SER A 433 18.17 -30.36 6.33
N TRP A 434 18.67 -29.21 5.87
CA TRP A 434 19.03 -28.09 6.72
C TRP A 434 17.83 -27.42 7.40
N LEU A 435 16.59 -27.67 6.93
CA LEU A 435 15.37 -27.19 7.59
C LEU A 435 15.26 -27.66 9.05
N VAL A 436 15.98 -28.72 9.45
CA VAL A 436 16.00 -29.22 10.83
C VAL A 436 16.41 -28.16 11.84
N ASN A 437 17.20 -27.16 11.41
CA ASN A 437 17.61 -26.05 12.25
C ASN A 437 16.50 -25.01 12.48
N LEU A 438 15.46 -24.99 11.62
CA LEU A 438 14.34 -24.04 11.71
C LEU A 438 13.25 -24.53 12.67
N THR A 439 13.63 -24.80 13.91
CA THR A 439 12.72 -25.37 14.93
C THR A 439 11.52 -24.48 15.28
N SER A 440 11.59 -23.18 14.93
CA SER A 440 10.50 -22.20 15.10
C SER A 440 9.49 -22.18 13.94
N LEU A 441 9.75 -22.90 12.84
CA LEU A 441 8.90 -22.85 11.65
C LEU A 441 7.50 -23.41 11.95
N LYS A 442 6.47 -22.62 11.63
CA LYS A 442 5.05 -22.98 11.85
C LYS A 442 4.18 -22.79 10.63
N THR A 443 4.56 -21.95 9.68
CA THR A 443 3.79 -21.74 8.46
C THR A 443 4.67 -21.95 7.24
N PHE A 444 4.24 -22.84 6.35
CA PHE A 444 4.83 -23.04 5.04
C PHE A 444 3.75 -22.89 3.98
N ASP A 445 3.82 -21.81 3.21
CA ASP A 445 2.90 -21.53 2.11
C ASP A 445 3.59 -21.72 0.77
N CYS A 446 3.06 -22.63 -0.05
CA CYS A 446 3.56 -22.95 -1.38
C CYS A 446 2.41 -23.15 -2.38
N HIS A 447 1.26 -22.51 -2.15
CA HIS A 447 0.12 -22.69 -3.05
C HIS A 447 0.42 -22.24 -4.49
N ALA A 448 -0.23 -22.91 -5.44
CA ALA A 448 -0.08 -22.67 -6.88
C ALA A 448 1.36 -22.82 -7.42
N SER A 449 2.20 -23.61 -6.73
CA SER A 449 3.57 -23.95 -7.14
C SER A 449 3.70 -25.32 -7.83
N PHE A 450 2.61 -26.09 -7.98
CA PHE A 450 2.68 -27.48 -8.46
C PHE A 450 2.23 -27.58 -9.91
N GLU A 451 3.15 -27.87 -10.85
CA GLU A 451 2.77 -28.05 -12.27
C GLU A 451 2.12 -29.42 -12.54
N THR A 452 2.37 -30.41 -11.67
CA THR A 452 1.86 -31.78 -11.82
C THR A 452 1.40 -32.35 -10.48
N LEU A 453 0.51 -33.35 -10.54
CA LEU A 453 0.15 -34.15 -9.37
C LEU A 453 1.39 -34.82 -8.74
N GLN A 454 2.35 -35.26 -9.56
CA GLN A 454 3.58 -35.87 -9.07
C GLN A 454 4.36 -34.91 -8.17
N LYS A 455 4.55 -33.65 -8.57
CA LYS A 455 5.23 -32.64 -7.74
C LYS A 455 4.55 -32.41 -6.39
N MET A 456 3.21 -32.46 -6.36
CA MET A 456 2.46 -32.36 -5.10
C MET A 456 2.70 -33.58 -4.20
N ASN A 457 2.69 -34.79 -4.78
CA ASN A 457 2.97 -36.01 -4.03
C ASN A 457 4.41 -36.03 -3.52
N ASP A 458 5.39 -35.62 -4.34
CA ASP A 458 6.80 -35.54 -3.96
C ASP A 458 7.02 -34.58 -2.78
N LEU A 459 6.34 -33.42 -2.78
CA LEU A 459 6.35 -32.50 -1.64
C LEU A 459 5.80 -33.17 -0.38
N VAL A 460 4.62 -33.80 -0.46
CA VAL A 460 4.00 -34.45 0.70
C VAL A 460 4.89 -35.55 1.25
N ASP A 461 5.47 -36.35 0.37
CA ASP A 461 6.37 -37.44 0.71
C ASP A 461 7.63 -36.91 1.40
N SER A 462 8.19 -35.82 0.89
CA SER A 462 9.33 -35.13 1.48
C SER A 462 9.02 -34.55 2.86
N ILE A 463 7.89 -33.84 3.03
CA ILE A 463 7.46 -33.30 4.33
C ILE A 463 7.25 -34.44 5.33
N TYR A 464 6.59 -35.52 4.93
CA TYR A 464 6.36 -36.67 5.79
C TYR A 464 7.68 -37.31 6.25
N ALA A 465 8.60 -37.58 5.32
CA ALA A 465 9.90 -38.14 5.65
C ALA A 465 10.70 -37.22 6.59
N PHE A 466 10.69 -35.91 6.32
CA PHE A 466 11.36 -34.93 7.16
C PHE A 466 10.77 -34.87 8.57
N VAL A 467 9.45 -34.76 8.71
CA VAL A 467 8.78 -34.61 10.01
C VAL A 467 8.94 -35.87 10.84
N THR A 468 8.74 -37.05 10.26
CA THR A 468 8.87 -38.32 11.00
C THR A 468 10.29 -38.62 11.47
N ALA A 469 11.30 -38.08 10.78
CA ALA A 469 12.70 -38.18 11.19
C ALA A 469 13.09 -37.18 12.29
N ASN A 470 12.42 -36.02 12.38
CA ASN A 470 12.88 -34.89 13.19
C ASN A 470 11.91 -34.43 14.29
N ALA A 471 10.65 -34.86 14.27
CA ALA A 471 9.65 -34.54 15.28
C ALA A 471 9.27 -35.78 16.10
N ALA A 472 9.10 -35.60 17.41
CA ALA A 472 8.64 -36.68 18.28
C ALA A 472 7.13 -36.91 18.12
N ILE A 473 6.73 -38.19 18.12
CA ILE A 473 5.33 -38.63 18.20
C ILE A 473 4.68 -38.18 19.53
N THR A 474 5.47 -38.16 20.62
CA THR A 474 5.03 -37.80 21.97
C THR A 474 5.13 -36.30 22.25
N ALA A 475 4.29 -35.81 23.17
CA ALA A 475 4.30 -34.43 23.61
C ALA A 475 5.62 -34.12 24.35
N GLY A 476 6.48 -33.30 23.75
CA GLY A 476 7.77 -32.89 24.34
C GLY A 476 8.70 -32.21 23.34
N ASN A 477 8.80 -32.72 22.11
CA ASN A 477 9.43 -32.01 20.99
C ASN A 477 8.36 -31.37 20.12
N THR A 478 8.22 -30.04 20.20
CA THR A 478 7.26 -29.26 19.42
C THR A 478 7.81 -28.76 18.09
N ALA A 479 9.09 -29.01 17.78
CA ALA A 479 9.66 -28.67 16.49
C ALA A 479 8.92 -29.44 15.39
N PHE A 480 8.48 -28.72 14.35
CA PHE A 480 7.72 -29.26 13.22
C PHE A 480 6.39 -29.98 13.57
N ARG A 481 5.93 -29.94 14.82
CA ARG A 481 4.51 -30.18 15.17
C ARG A 481 3.71 -28.90 14.94
N THR A 482 2.38 -29.03 14.89
CA THR A 482 1.45 -27.88 14.79
C THR A 482 1.75 -26.94 13.63
N MET A 483 2.18 -27.49 12.49
CA MET A 483 2.49 -26.69 11.31
C MET A 483 1.25 -26.45 10.46
N ASN A 484 1.17 -25.25 9.88
CA ASN A 484 0.22 -24.88 8.86
C ASN A 484 0.89 -25.03 7.48
N ILE A 485 0.45 -26.02 6.71
CA ILE A 485 0.93 -26.28 5.36
C ILE A 485 -0.14 -25.84 4.37
N LEU A 486 0.16 -24.79 3.59
CA LEU A 486 -0.77 -24.22 2.63
C LEU A 486 -0.33 -24.58 1.22
N THR A 487 -1.10 -25.43 0.55
CA THR A 487 -0.81 -25.88 -0.84
C THR A 487 -1.91 -25.48 -1.82
N TYR A 488 -3.01 -24.91 -1.34
CA TYR A 488 -4.16 -24.53 -2.15
C TYR A 488 -4.75 -23.18 -1.74
N ARG A 489 -5.24 -22.43 -2.74
CA ARG A 489 -6.09 -21.26 -2.57
C ARG A 489 -7.16 -21.22 -3.66
N SER A 490 -8.41 -20.97 -3.29
CA SER A 490 -9.55 -20.93 -4.24
C SER A 490 -9.40 -19.87 -5.33
N ALA A 491 -8.76 -18.74 -5.01
CA ALA A 491 -8.47 -17.67 -5.96
C ALA A 491 -7.37 -18.03 -6.99
N SER A 492 -6.66 -19.15 -6.82
CA SER A 492 -5.59 -19.59 -7.73
C SER A 492 -5.56 -21.12 -7.85
N PRO A 493 -6.64 -21.74 -8.38
CA PRO A 493 -6.80 -23.19 -8.36
C PRO A 493 -5.94 -23.91 -9.42
N ALA A 494 -5.47 -23.20 -10.45
CA ALA A 494 -4.55 -23.77 -11.42
C ALA A 494 -3.19 -24.01 -10.76
N ASN A 495 -2.54 -25.12 -11.11
CA ASN A 495 -1.26 -25.53 -10.51
C ASN A 495 -1.33 -25.78 -8.99
N SER A 496 -2.54 -26.10 -8.51
CA SER A 496 -2.77 -26.70 -7.20
C SER A 496 -3.40 -28.07 -7.42
N PHE A 497 -2.84 -29.08 -6.77
CA PHE A 497 -3.29 -30.46 -6.87
C PHE A 497 -3.68 -30.96 -5.49
N ARG A 498 -4.73 -31.79 -5.44
CA ARG A 498 -5.00 -32.61 -4.26
C ARG A 498 -4.03 -33.80 -4.32
N PRO A 499 -3.31 -34.15 -3.23
CA PRO A 499 -2.44 -35.33 -3.22
C PRO A 499 -3.22 -36.59 -3.58
N SER A 500 -2.55 -37.60 -4.12
CA SER A 500 -3.20 -38.86 -4.50
C SER A 500 -3.55 -39.73 -3.30
N GLY A 501 -4.56 -40.59 -3.47
CA GLY A 501 -4.99 -41.58 -2.48
C GLY A 501 -6.35 -41.26 -1.85
N ILE A 502 -6.60 -41.88 -0.70
CA ILE A 502 -7.80 -41.64 0.12
C ILE A 502 -7.31 -41.01 1.42
N TYR A 503 -8.01 -39.99 1.91
CA TYR A 503 -7.70 -39.40 3.21
C TYR A 503 -8.25 -40.30 4.33
N GLN A 504 -7.39 -41.18 4.84
CA GLN A 504 -7.76 -42.19 5.83
C GLN A 504 -6.58 -42.55 6.74
N GLU A 505 -6.90 -43.19 7.86
CA GLU A 505 -5.93 -43.81 8.77
C GLU A 505 -5.17 -44.94 8.04
N PRO A 506 -3.82 -44.95 8.07
CA PRO A 506 -3.05 -46.02 7.47
C PRO A 506 -3.03 -47.28 8.34
N THR A 507 -2.77 -48.42 7.71
CA THR A 507 -2.57 -49.72 8.40
C THR A 507 -1.52 -49.60 9.50
N GLU A 508 -1.79 -50.18 10.67
CA GLU A 508 -0.90 -50.18 11.87
C GLU A 508 -0.69 -48.81 12.53
N TYR A 509 -1.52 -47.81 12.21
CA TYR A 509 -1.51 -46.54 12.94
C TYR A 509 -1.93 -46.72 14.40
N ILE A 510 -1.21 -46.04 15.31
CA ILE A 510 -1.57 -45.95 16.72
C ILE A 510 -1.28 -44.53 17.19
N GLN A 511 -2.34 -43.76 17.46
CA GLN A 511 -2.23 -42.38 17.94
C GLN A 511 -1.28 -42.29 19.15
N GLY A 512 -0.23 -41.48 19.01
CA GLY A 512 0.75 -41.24 20.07
C GLY A 512 1.82 -42.32 20.20
N SER A 513 1.83 -43.34 19.33
CA SER A 513 2.80 -44.44 19.39
C SER A 513 3.39 -44.85 18.04
N ALA A 514 2.61 -44.91 16.96
CA ALA A 514 3.07 -45.42 15.67
C ALA A 514 2.40 -44.67 14.50
N ASN A 515 3.19 -44.30 13.49
CA ASN A 515 2.70 -43.66 12.27
C ASN A 515 1.97 -44.62 11.32
N GLY A 516 1.98 -45.92 11.59
CA GLY A 516 1.53 -46.96 10.65
C GLY A 516 2.41 -47.03 9.40
N THR A 517 1.85 -47.63 8.35
CA THR A 517 2.50 -47.81 7.05
C THR A 517 1.68 -47.12 5.94
N PRO A 518 1.73 -45.78 5.85
CA PRO A 518 1.00 -45.06 4.81
C PRO A 518 1.57 -45.36 3.42
N THR A 519 0.69 -45.72 2.49
CA THR A 519 1.04 -46.10 1.11
C THR A 519 0.76 -44.99 0.10
N THR A 520 -0.13 -44.06 0.44
CA THR A 520 -0.49 -42.92 -0.41
C THR A 520 -0.11 -41.58 0.22
N SER A 521 0.03 -40.54 -0.60
CA SER A 521 0.34 -39.19 -0.10
C SER A 521 -0.80 -38.63 0.77
N LEU A 522 -2.07 -38.92 0.49
CA LEU A 522 -3.18 -38.52 1.37
C LEU A 522 -3.17 -39.22 2.73
N GLU A 523 -2.76 -40.49 2.82
CA GLU A 523 -2.55 -41.17 4.11
C GLU A 523 -1.40 -40.52 4.91
N LYS A 524 -0.32 -40.10 4.23
CA LYS A 524 0.77 -39.33 4.88
C LYS A 524 0.28 -38.00 5.44
N VAL A 525 -0.55 -37.27 4.69
CA VAL A 525 -1.19 -36.03 5.21
C VAL A 525 -2.10 -36.34 6.40
N TRP A 526 -2.83 -37.46 6.36
CA TRP A 526 -3.65 -37.89 7.50
C TRP A 526 -2.79 -38.09 8.76
N VAL A 527 -1.65 -38.80 8.64
CA VAL A 527 -0.72 -39.00 9.76
C VAL A 527 -0.17 -37.67 10.27
N LEU A 528 0.26 -36.77 9.38
CA LEU A 528 0.77 -35.45 9.76
C LEU A 528 -0.29 -34.62 10.53
N THR A 529 -1.55 -34.73 10.13
CA THR A 529 -2.67 -34.04 10.78
C THR A 529 -2.94 -34.60 12.18
N HIS A 530 -3.02 -35.92 12.34
CA HIS A 530 -3.47 -36.54 13.59
C HIS A 530 -2.33 -36.82 14.57
N GLN A 531 -1.17 -37.23 14.06
CA GLN A 531 -0.02 -37.59 14.89
C GLN A 531 0.85 -36.40 15.28
N TYR A 532 1.00 -35.44 14.37
CA TYR A 532 1.87 -34.26 14.50
C TYR A 532 1.08 -32.94 14.57
N GLU A 533 -0.25 -32.99 14.59
CA GLU A 533 -1.16 -31.85 14.75
C GLU A 533 -1.05 -30.80 13.64
N HIS A 534 -0.67 -31.20 12.42
CA HIS A 534 -0.62 -30.25 11.30
C HIS A 534 -2.01 -29.83 10.85
N ILE A 535 -2.08 -28.63 10.25
CA ILE A 535 -3.24 -28.15 9.51
C ILE A 535 -2.83 -28.02 8.04
N TRP A 536 -3.58 -28.69 7.16
CA TRP A 536 -3.32 -28.71 5.73
C TRP A 536 -4.43 -28.02 4.96
N THR A 537 -4.08 -27.01 4.16
CA THR A 537 -5.01 -26.40 3.19
C THR A 537 -4.86 -27.08 1.84
N LEU A 538 -5.72 -28.06 1.58
CA LEU A 538 -5.72 -28.85 0.34
C LEU A 538 -6.78 -28.38 -0.65
N LYS A 539 -6.57 -28.71 -1.94
CA LYS A 539 -7.62 -28.58 -2.95
C LYS A 539 -8.80 -29.51 -2.60
N PRO A 540 -10.05 -29.01 -2.66
CA PRO A 540 -11.24 -29.82 -2.41
C PRO A 540 -11.34 -31.02 -3.36
N GLU A 541 -12.06 -32.05 -2.92
CA GLU A 541 -12.51 -33.14 -3.81
C GLU A 541 -13.48 -32.57 -4.85
N GLN A 542 -13.37 -33.05 -6.09
CA GLN A 542 -14.28 -32.69 -7.18
C GLN A 542 -15.52 -33.58 -7.17
#